data_AF-A0A1H9UJ75-F1
#
_entry.id   AF-A0A1H9UJ75-F1
#
_cell.length_a   1.000
_cell.length_b   1.000
_cell.length_c   1.000
_cell.angle_alpha   90.00
_cell.angle_beta   90.00
_cell.angle_gamma   90.00
#
_symmetry.space_group_name_H-M   'P 1'
#
loop_
_entity.id
_entity.type
_entity.pdbx_description
1 polymer ?
#
loop_
_entity_poly.entity_id
_entity_poly.type
_entity_poly.pdbx_seq_one_letter_code
_entity_poly.pdbx_strand_id
1 'polypeptide(L)'
;MGKVNIDTEFVEEAEEMLMKLIDSYENITKKLGSIENGISQSFDGNVGIAYKAYVTTIKKKMSTNIGDFINKNYNDIKVLKEEFQKIDNAYTSLNSSSFDTSDFKIGAENNQMTISGGQTQAILSGSSYKRK
;
A
#
# COMPACT_ATOMS: atom_id res chain seq x y z
N MET A 1 7.25 23.94 1.97
CA MET A 1 6.83 22.54 2.23
C MET A 1 7.70 21.64 1.37
N GLY A 2 8.32 20.60 1.96
CA GLY A 2 9.18 19.68 1.21
C GLY A 2 8.34 18.77 0.31
N LYS A 3 8.73 18.64 -0.97
CA LYS A 3 8.15 17.61 -1.86
C LYS A 3 8.56 16.24 -1.32
N VAL A 4 7.59 15.45 -0.89
CA VAL A 4 7.83 14.02 -0.67
C VAL A 4 7.82 13.39 -2.06
N ASN A 5 8.98 13.23 -2.66
CA ASN A 5 9.13 12.51 -3.92
C ASN A 5 9.16 11.02 -3.55
N ILE A 6 8.00 10.38 -3.52
CA ILE A 6 7.92 8.95 -3.24
C ILE A 6 8.30 8.22 -4.52
N ASP A 7 9.49 7.66 -4.53
CA ASP A 7 9.98 6.88 -5.66
C ASP A 7 9.29 5.51 -5.68
N THR A 8 8.27 5.37 -6.53
CA THR A 8 7.51 4.14 -6.69
C THR A 8 8.30 3.03 -7.38
N GLU A 9 9.43 3.36 -8.03
CA GLU A 9 10.28 2.41 -8.77
C GLU A 9 10.78 1.28 -7.87
N PHE A 10 11.25 1.61 -6.66
CA PHE A 10 11.70 0.60 -5.68
C PHE A 10 10.60 -0.37 -5.24
N VAL A 11 9.35 0.10 -5.17
CA VAL A 11 8.20 -0.73 -4.77
C VAL A 11 7.79 -1.65 -5.91
N GLU A 12 7.89 -1.18 -7.16
CA GLU A 12 7.65 -1.96 -8.36
C GLU A 12 8.69 -3.07 -8.54
N GLU A 13 9.97 -2.76 -8.35
CA GLU A 13 11.03 -3.78 -8.37
C GLU A 13 10.81 -4.88 -7.33
N ALA A 14 10.39 -4.49 -6.12
CA ALA A 14 10.09 -5.44 -5.04
C ALA A 14 8.85 -6.30 -5.35
N GLU A 15 7.81 -5.72 -5.95
CA GLU A 15 6.61 -6.43 -6.42
C GLU A 15 6.97 -7.48 -7.50
N GLU A 16 7.80 -7.11 -8.49
CA GLU A 16 8.27 -8.03 -9.53
C GLU A 16 9.11 -9.19 -8.98
N MET A 17 10.01 -8.89 -8.04
CA MET A 17 10.82 -9.93 -7.38
C MET A 17 9.95 -10.93 -6.62
N LEU A 18 8.91 -10.45 -5.92
CA LEU A 18 7.97 -11.32 -5.23
C LEU A 18 7.14 -12.15 -6.20
N MET A 19 6.69 -11.59 -7.33
CA MET A 19 5.97 -12.38 -8.35
C MET A 19 6.84 -13.51 -8.91
N LYS A 20 8.12 -13.24 -9.24
CA LYS A 20 9.06 -14.29 -9.69
C LYS A 20 9.24 -15.40 -8.65
N LEU A 21 9.24 -15.04 -7.37
CA LEU A 21 9.30 -16.00 -6.27
C LEU A 21 8.02 -16.82 -6.15
N ILE A 22 6.84 -16.22 -6.32
CA ILE A 22 5.54 -16.93 -6.38
C ILE A 22 5.57 -17.98 -7.50
N ASP A 23 5.90 -17.56 -8.73
CA ASP A 23 5.96 -18.46 -9.89
C ASP A 23 6.94 -19.62 -9.68
N SER A 24 8.11 -19.32 -9.11
CA SER A 24 9.13 -20.32 -8.80
C SER A 24 8.63 -21.33 -7.76
N TYR A 25 7.99 -20.84 -6.69
CA TYR A 25 7.41 -21.68 -5.64
C TYR A 25 6.29 -22.58 -6.19
N GLU A 26 5.39 -22.05 -7.03
CA GLU A 26 4.33 -22.83 -7.65
C GLU A 26 4.89 -23.94 -8.55
N ASN A 27 5.91 -23.62 -9.34
CA ASN A 27 6.59 -24.58 -10.21
C ASN A 27 7.26 -25.72 -9.41
N ILE A 28 7.90 -25.40 -8.28
CA ILE A 28 8.46 -26.43 -7.38
C ILE A 28 7.36 -27.31 -6.81
N THR A 29 6.25 -26.71 -6.37
CA THR A 29 5.10 -27.44 -5.81
C THR A 29 4.46 -28.37 -6.83
N LYS A 30 4.34 -27.93 -8.09
CA LYS A 30 3.89 -28.77 -9.22
C LYS A 30 4.84 -29.95 -9.45
N LYS A 31 6.15 -29.71 -9.49
CA LYS A 31 7.16 -30.78 -9.64
C LYS A 31 7.11 -31.80 -8.50
N LEU A 32 6.95 -31.35 -7.26
CA LEU A 32 6.77 -32.25 -6.11
C LEU A 32 5.49 -33.10 -6.26
N GLY A 33 4.41 -32.53 -6.79
CA GLY A 33 3.20 -33.29 -7.16
C GLY A 33 3.47 -34.36 -8.22
N SER A 34 4.26 -34.05 -9.25
CA SER A 34 4.69 -35.04 -10.25
C SER A 34 5.53 -36.17 -9.64
N ILE A 35 6.44 -35.85 -8.71
CA ILE A 35 7.23 -36.86 -7.99
C ILE A 35 6.33 -37.76 -7.14
N GLU A 36 5.35 -37.18 -6.42
CA GLU A 36 4.37 -37.91 -5.62
C GLU A 36 3.57 -38.92 -6.46
N ASN A 37 3.16 -38.51 -7.67
CA ASN A 37 2.48 -39.37 -8.63
C ASN A 37 3.42 -40.46 -9.16
N GLY A 38 4.67 -40.12 -9.51
CA GLY A 38 5.67 -41.08 -9.95
C GLY A 38 5.98 -42.15 -8.90
N ILE A 39 6.05 -41.78 -7.63
CA ILE A 39 6.19 -42.73 -6.51
C ILE A 39 5.00 -43.68 -6.48
N SER A 40 3.78 -43.15 -6.59
CA SER A 40 2.55 -43.95 -6.55
C SER A 40 2.45 -44.96 -7.71
N GLN A 41 3.17 -44.72 -8.81
CA GLN A 41 3.23 -45.61 -9.98
C GLN A 41 4.42 -46.59 -9.94
N SER A 42 5.48 -46.25 -9.19
CA SER A 42 6.75 -47.00 -9.23
C SER A 42 6.96 -47.89 -8.01
N PHE A 43 6.25 -47.62 -6.91
CA PHE A 43 6.44 -48.33 -5.64
C PHE A 43 5.10 -48.80 -5.08
N ASP A 44 4.99 -50.11 -4.88
CA ASP A 44 3.88 -50.71 -4.15
C ASP A 44 4.19 -50.89 -2.65
N GLY A 45 3.13 -51.03 -1.85
CA GLY A 45 3.25 -51.35 -0.43
C GLY A 45 3.82 -50.23 0.45
N ASN A 46 4.33 -50.62 1.62
CA ASN A 46 4.71 -49.70 2.68
C ASN A 46 5.82 -48.71 2.28
N VAL A 47 6.69 -49.10 1.34
CA VAL A 47 7.78 -48.25 0.84
C VAL A 47 7.23 -47.08 0.03
N GLY A 48 6.28 -47.33 -0.89
CA GLY A 48 5.61 -46.27 -1.65
C GLY A 48 4.84 -45.31 -0.75
N ILE A 49 4.17 -45.83 0.27
CA ILE A 49 3.46 -45.02 1.28
C ILE A 49 4.43 -44.09 2.02
N ALA A 50 5.59 -44.60 2.46
CA ALA A 50 6.59 -43.81 3.19
C ALA A 50 7.19 -42.69 2.32
N TYR A 51 7.56 -42.99 1.07
CA TYR A 51 8.07 -41.98 0.15
C TYR A 51 7.02 -40.92 -0.20
N LYS A 52 5.78 -41.34 -0.42
CA LYS A 52 4.66 -40.42 -0.66
C LYS A 52 4.47 -39.48 0.52
N ALA A 53 4.40 -40.01 1.75
CA ALA A 53 4.26 -39.21 2.96
C ALA A 53 5.40 -38.20 3.14
N TYR A 54 6.64 -38.59 2.80
CA TYR A 54 7.79 -37.68 2.82
C TYR A 54 7.63 -36.53 1.82
N VAL A 55 7.27 -36.80 0.57
CA VAL A 55 7.04 -35.76 -0.45
C VAL A 55 5.85 -34.87 -0.09
N THR A 56 4.75 -35.43 0.42
CA THR A 56 3.60 -34.66 0.94
C THR A 56 4.04 -33.71 2.06
N THR A 57 4.93 -34.15 2.96
CA THR A 57 5.46 -33.32 4.04
C THR A 57 6.29 -32.15 3.49
N ILE A 58 7.12 -32.40 2.47
CA ILE A 58 7.90 -31.34 1.81
C ILE A 58 6.95 -30.33 1.15
N LYS A 59 5.95 -30.79 0.39
CA LYS A 59 4.93 -29.91 -0.24
C LYS A 59 4.24 -29.03 0.80
N LYS A 60 3.82 -29.63 1.93
CA LYS A 60 3.17 -28.90 3.01
C LYS A 60 4.08 -27.80 3.56
N LYS A 61 5.33 -28.13 3.89
CA LYS A 61 6.31 -27.13 4.38
C LYS A 61 6.57 -26.03 3.37
N MET A 62 6.66 -26.37 2.08
CA MET A 62 6.83 -25.40 1.02
C MET A 62 5.64 -24.42 1.01
N SER A 63 4.42 -24.93 1.06
CA SER A 63 3.21 -24.09 1.05
C SER A 63 3.10 -23.22 2.30
N THR A 64 3.25 -23.79 3.49
CA THR A 64 3.01 -23.06 4.75
C THR A 64 4.13 -22.10 5.13
N ASN A 65 5.39 -22.39 4.75
CA ASN A 65 6.51 -21.56 5.19
C ASN A 65 6.95 -20.59 4.11
N ILE A 66 6.96 -21.02 2.85
CA ILE A 66 7.44 -20.21 1.73
C ILE A 66 6.27 -19.53 1.05
N GLY A 67 5.22 -20.29 0.68
CA GLY A 67 4.02 -19.76 0.05
C GLY A 67 3.34 -18.68 0.88
N ASP A 68 3.03 -18.97 2.15
CA ASP A 68 2.38 -18.00 3.05
C ASP A 68 3.24 -16.75 3.28
N PHE A 69 4.56 -16.92 3.45
CA PHE A 69 5.48 -15.81 3.62
C PHE A 69 5.52 -14.91 2.37
N ILE A 70 5.70 -15.48 1.18
CA ILE A 70 5.77 -14.71 -0.06
C ILE A 70 4.44 -13.99 -0.33
N ASN A 71 3.31 -14.69 -0.18
CA ASN A 71 1.98 -14.11 -0.41
C ASN A 71 1.68 -12.96 0.55
N LYS A 72 2.06 -13.09 1.83
CA LYS A 72 1.91 -12.02 2.81
C LYS A 72 2.73 -10.79 2.39
N ASN A 73 4.01 -10.96 2.09
CA ASN A 73 4.87 -9.85 1.68
C ASN A 73 4.38 -9.19 0.38
N TYR A 74 3.87 -9.98 -0.57
CA TYR A 74 3.30 -9.43 -1.82
C TYR A 74 2.09 -8.55 -1.55
N ASN A 75 1.18 -9.01 -0.68
CA ASN A 75 0.03 -8.20 -0.28
C ASN A 75 0.44 -6.93 0.47
N ASP A 76 1.40 -7.02 1.38
CA ASP A 76 1.90 -5.86 2.14
C ASP A 76 2.55 -4.82 1.22
N ILE A 77 3.36 -5.25 0.23
CA ILE A 77 3.97 -4.37 -0.77
C ILE A 77 2.92 -3.74 -1.69
N LYS A 78 1.91 -4.51 -2.10
CA LYS A 78 0.80 -3.99 -2.90
C LYS A 78 0.04 -2.89 -2.15
N VAL A 79 -0.27 -3.10 -0.88
CA VAL A 79 -0.91 -2.07 -0.04
C VAL A 79 -0.02 -0.83 0.07
N LEU A 80 1.29 -1.02 0.29
CA LEU A 80 2.24 0.10 0.34
C LEU A 80 2.24 0.92 -0.96
N LYS A 81 2.21 0.27 -2.12
CA LYS A 81 2.10 0.92 -3.43
C LYS A 81 0.81 1.73 -3.57
N GLU A 82 -0.32 1.15 -3.18
CA GLU A 82 -1.63 1.82 -3.21
C GLU A 82 -1.65 3.06 -2.30
N GLU A 83 -1.05 2.99 -1.11
CA GLU A 83 -0.95 4.13 -0.19
C GLU A 83 -0.06 5.25 -0.75
N PHE A 84 1.07 4.90 -1.36
CA PHE A 84 1.93 5.88 -2.03
C PHE A 84 1.22 6.60 -3.18
N GLN A 85 0.46 5.87 -4.01
CA GLN A 85 -0.35 6.47 -5.07
C GLN A 85 -1.43 7.41 -4.53
N LYS A 86 -2.08 7.08 -3.40
CA LYS A 86 -3.05 7.97 -2.75
C LYS A 86 -2.41 9.26 -2.26
N ILE A 87 -1.23 9.17 -1.63
CA ILE A 87 -0.50 10.34 -1.15
C ILE A 87 -0.10 11.23 -2.31
N ASP A 88 0.44 10.68 -3.40
CA ASP A 88 0.87 11.44 -4.57
C ASP A 88 -0.32 12.15 -5.26
N ASN A 89 -1.45 11.45 -5.41
CA ASN A 89 -2.68 12.04 -5.91
C ASN A 89 -3.22 13.17 -5.00
N ALA A 90 -3.14 13.01 -3.68
CA ALA A 90 -3.54 14.03 -2.72
C ALA A 90 -2.63 15.26 -2.76
N TYR A 91 -1.31 15.07 -2.89
CA TYR A 91 -0.37 16.18 -3.08
C TYR A 91 -0.57 16.90 -4.40
N THR A 92 -0.86 16.16 -5.47
CA THR A 92 -1.16 16.73 -6.79
C THR A 92 -2.45 17.54 -6.77
N SER A 93 -3.50 17.05 -6.09
CA SER A 93 -4.76 17.79 -5.96
C SER A 93 -4.63 19.05 -5.10
N LEU A 94 -3.80 19.03 -4.05
CA LEU A 94 -3.49 20.21 -3.22
C LEU A 94 -2.63 21.26 -3.97
N ASN A 95 -1.74 20.85 -4.86
CA ASN A 95 -0.91 21.78 -5.65
C ASN A 95 -1.62 22.31 -6.92
N SER A 96 -2.66 21.62 -7.39
CA SER A 96 -3.44 22.02 -8.57
C SER A 96 -4.73 22.77 -8.21
N SER A 97 -5.16 22.73 -6.95
CA SER A 97 -6.21 23.62 -6.46
C SER A 97 -5.60 25.00 -6.24
N SER A 98 -5.82 25.91 -7.19
CA SER A 98 -5.95 27.31 -6.82
C SER A 98 -7.01 27.36 -5.73
N PHE A 99 -6.64 27.65 -4.49
CA PHE A 99 -7.62 28.00 -3.47
C PHE A 99 -8.44 29.15 -4.06
N ASP A 100 -9.67 28.85 -4.46
CA ASP A 100 -10.58 29.87 -4.94
C ASP A 100 -11.01 30.68 -3.71
N THR A 101 -10.22 31.70 -3.39
CA THR A 101 -10.55 32.66 -2.34
C THR A 101 -11.62 33.64 -2.81
N SER A 102 -12.25 33.44 -3.97
CA SER A 102 -13.31 34.34 -4.45
C SER A 102 -14.55 34.33 -3.55
N ASP A 103 -14.76 33.27 -2.77
CA ASP A 103 -15.78 33.19 -1.70
C ASP A 103 -15.33 33.87 -0.39
N PHE A 104 -14.04 34.13 -0.23
CA PHE A 104 -13.46 34.91 0.88
C PHE A 104 -13.15 36.34 0.41
N LYS A 105 -14.17 37.07 -0.04
CA LYS A 105 -14.05 38.53 -0.17
C LYS A 105 -14.04 39.13 1.24
N ILE A 106 -12.85 39.35 1.80
CA ILE A 106 -12.70 40.38 2.83
C ILE A 106 -12.88 41.71 2.10
N GLY A 107 -14.14 42.16 2.04
CA GLY A 107 -14.46 43.47 1.52
C GLY A 107 -13.80 44.52 2.39
N ALA A 108 -12.70 45.10 1.90
CA ALA A 108 -12.16 46.35 2.41
C ALA A 108 -13.03 47.51 1.88
N GLU A 109 -14.33 47.47 2.13
CA GLU A 109 -15.21 48.59 1.83
C GLU A 109 -15.54 49.31 3.13
N ASN A 110 -14.84 50.44 3.28
CA ASN A 110 -15.03 51.50 4.27
C ASN A 110 -14.73 51.12 5.73
N ASN A 111 -13.45 51.07 6.06
CA ASN A 111 -13.00 51.79 7.25
C ASN A 111 -11.68 52.50 6.94
N GLN A 112 -11.73 53.83 6.93
CA GLN A 112 -10.53 54.66 6.88
C GLN A 112 -9.64 54.28 8.06
N MET A 113 -8.49 53.71 7.73
CA MET A 113 -7.46 53.38 8.69
C MET A 113 -6.63 54.65 8.93
N THR A 114 -7.02 55.45 9.91
CA THR A 114 -6.15 56.53 10.40
C THR A 114 -5.17 55.92 11.40
N ILE A 115 -3.92 55.73 10.97
CA ILE A 115 -2.85 55.26 11.83
C ILE A 115 -2.32 56.45 12.62
N SER A 116 -2.59 56.48 13.93
CA SER A 116 -1.87 57.35 14.87
C SER A 116 -1.64 56.61 16.18
N GLY A 117 -0.37 56.39 16.52
CA GLY A 117 0.07 55.90 17.83
C GLY A 117 -0.21 54.41 18.07
N GLY A 118 0.85 53.60 18.08
CA GLY A 118 0.75 52.15 18.18
C GLY A 118 -0.04 51.63 19.39
N GLN A 119 -1.09 50.87 19.12
CA GLN A 119 -1.53 49.68 19.86
C GLN A 119 -2.71 49.08 19.09
N THR A 120 -2.55 47.85 18.58
CA THR A 120 -3.63 47.14 17.89
C THR A 120 -4.45 46.36 18.91
N GLN A 121 -5.67 46.82 19.20
CA GLN A 121 -6.68 46.03 19.91
C GLN A 121 -7.75 45.57 18.91
N ALA A 122 -7.83 44.26 18.67
CA ALA A 122 -8.91 43.68 17.88
C ALA A 122 -10.09 43.36 18.81
N ILE A 123 -11.19 44.12 18.70
CA ILE A 123 -12.47 43.78 19.32
C ILE A 123 -13.23 42.87 18.34
N LEU A 124 -13.33 41.59 18.67
CA LEU A 124 -14.16 40.62 17.94
C LEU A 124 -15.61 40.73 18.43
N SER A 125 -16.37 41.61 17.78
CA SER A 125 -17.82 41.71 17.97
C SER A 125 -18.51 40.62 17.15
N GLY A 126 -18.95 39.57 17.85
CA GLY A 126 -20.05 38.64 17.58
C GLY A 126 -20.50 38.35 16.14
N SER A 127 -20.54 37.05 15.80
CA SER A 127 -21.64 36.47 15.04
C SER A 127 -21.78 34.98 15.36
N SER A 128 -22.82 34.66 16.12
CA SER A 128 -23.22 33.28 16.47
C SER A 128 -23.97 32.66 15.29
N TYR A 129 -23.48 31.54 14.75
CA TYR A 129 -24.18 30.80 13.70
C TYR A 129 -25.19 29.80 14.32
N LYS A 130 -26.47 29.94 13.96
CA LYS A 130 -27.48 28.87 14.13
C LYS A 130 -27.43 27.94 12.93
N ARG A 131 -27.26 26.64 13.16
CA ARG A 131 -27.43 25.60 12.12
C ARG A 131 -28.94 25.39 11.88
N LYS A 132 -29.34 25.26 10.61
CA LYS A 132 -30.61 24.62 10.24
C LYS A 132 -30.37 23.13 10.10
#